data_AF-A0A929C5Y2-F1
#
_entry.id   AF-A0A929C5Y2-F1
#
_cell.length_a   1.000
_cell.length_b   1.000
_cell.length_c   1.000
_cell.angle_alpha   90.00
_cell.angle_beta   90.00
_cell.angle_gamma   90.00
#
_symmetry.space_group_name_H-M   'P 1'
#
loop_
_entity.id
_entity.type
_entity.pdbx_description
1 polymer ?
#
loop_
_entity_poly.entity_id
_entity_poly.type
_entity_poly.pdbx_seq_one_letter_code
_entity_poly.pdbx_strand_id
1 'polypeptide(L)' 'GLGLETCVIKVKKISCKSLKGKGVNSGLRLIYAFLEEEKRIVFIELYHKNDKENEDRERILRNFT' A
#
# COMPACT_ATOMS: atom_id res chain seq x y z
N GLY A 1 -16.25 -0.01 -22.48
CA GLY A 1 -15.60 -0.18 -21.16
C GLY A 1 -15.24 1.20 -20.65
N LEU A 2 -15.35 1.44 -19.34
CA LEU A 2 -14.68 2.60 -18.75
C LEU A 2 -13.19 2.38 -18.97
N GLY A 3 -12.54 3.24 -19.75
CA GLY A 3 -11.11 3.17 -20.09
C GLY A 3 -10.21 3.44 -18.88
N LEU A 4 -10.30 2.58 -17.87
CA LEU A 4 -9.41 2.54 -16.72
C LEU A 4 -8.39 1.45 -17.03
N GLU A 5 -7.20 1.85 -17.48
CA GLU A 5 -6.00 1.02 -17.43
C GLU A 5 -5.86 0.54 -15.98
N THR A 6 -6.21 -0.72 -15.71
CA THR A 6 -6.63 -1.17 -14.38
C THR A 6 -5.58 -0.92 -13.29
N CYS A 7 -5.76 0.14 -12.49
CA CYS A 7 -4.91 0.44 -11.33
C CYS A 7 -5.35 -0.40 -10.12
N VAL A 8 -4.56 -1.40 -9.75
CA VAL A 8 -4.88 -2.28 -8.60
C VAL A 8 -4.14 -1.80 -7.36
N ILE A 9 -4.87 -1.21 -6.41
CA ILE A 9 -4.33 -0.81 -5.11
C ILE A 9 -4.28 -2.02 -4.18
N LYS A 10 -3.09 -2.36 -3.67
CA LYS A 10 -2.87 -3.49 -2.75
C LYS A 10 -2.34 -3.00 -1.41
N VAL A 11 -3.03 -3.37 -0.34
CA VAL A 11 -2.55 -3.22 1.04
C VAL A 11 -1.92 -4.53 1.49
N LYS A 12 -0.65 -4.51 1.88
CA LYS A 12 0.08 -5.68 2.36
C LYS A 12 0.59 -5.46 3.78
N LYS A 13 0.31 -6.44 4.65
CA LYS A 13 0.92 -6.54 5.97
C LYS A 13 2.31 -7.15 5.78
N ILE A 14 3.35 -6.40 6.11
CA ILE A 14 4.74 -6.86 6.00
C ILE A 14 5.38 -6.88 7.38
N SER A 15 6.24 -7.86 7.61
CA SER A 15 7.06 -7.92 8.81
C SER A 15 8.47 -7.43 8.49
N CYS A 16 9.08 -6.64 9.39
CA CYS A 16 10.45 -6.16 9.22
C CYS A 16 11.37 -6.81 10.25
N LYS A 17 12.37 -7.56 9.78
CA LYS A 17 13.37 -8.21 10.63
C LYS A 17 14.31 -7.22 11.32
N SER A 18 14.56 -6.06 10.68
CA SER A 18 15.46 -5.02 11.20
C SER A 18 14.83 -4.18 12.31
N LEU A 19 13.50 -4.21 12.48
CA LEU A 19 12.82 -3.63 13.64
C LEU A 19 13.01 -4.57 14.85
N LYS A 20 14.14 -4.41 15.54
CA LYS A 20 14.56 -5.21 16.71
C LYS A 20 13.43 -5.28 17.75
N GLY A 21 13.13 -6.49 18.22
CA GLY A 21 12.19 -6.74 19.32
C GLY A 21 10.71 -6.88 18.94
N LYS A 22 10.33 -6.63 17.68
CA LYS A 22 8.90 -6.71 17.27
C LYS A 22 8.55 -7.77 16.23
N GLY A 23 9.51 -8.37 15.51
CA GLY A 23 9.25 -9.55 14.65
C GLY A 23 7.97 -9.44 13.80
N VAL A 24 7.09 -10.44 13.87
CA VAL A 24 5.76 -10.46 13.20
C VAL A 24 4.80 -9.35 13.68
N ASN A 25 5.06 -8.76 14.86
CA ASN A 25 4.32 -7.62 15.42
C ASN A 25 4.84 -6.25 14.99
N SER A 26 5.75 -6.20 14.01
CA SER A 26 6.20 -4.93 13.41
C SER A 26 5.05 -4.16 12.73
N GLY A 27 3.92 -4.79 12.43
CA GLY A 27 2.65 -4.09 12.19
C GLY A 27 2.67 -3.12 11.00
N LEU A 28 3.61 -3.27 10.07
CA LEU A 28 3.76 -2.37 8.93
C LEU A 28 2.72 -2.68 7.86
N ARG A 29 2.15 -1.63 7.30
CA ARG A 29 1.21 -1.67 6.19
C ARG A 29 1.82 -0.94 4.99
N LEU A 30 2.00 -1.68 3.91
CA LEU A 30 2.47 -1.17 2.62
C LEU A 30 1.29 -1.01 1.68
N ILE A 31 1.17 0.15 1.06
CA ILE A 31 0.20 0.45 0.00
C ILE A 31 0.97 0.70 -1.29
N TYR A 32 0.59 0.01 -2.35
CA TYR A 32 1.11 0.25 -3.69
C TYR A 32 0.02 0.13 -4.75
N ALA A 33 0.20 0.84 -5.86
CA ALA A 33 -0.55 0.63 -7.10
C ALA A 33 0.25 -0.27 -8.03
N PHE A 34 -0.43 -1.24 -8.64
CA PHE A 34 0.11 -2.05 -9.73
C PHE A 34 -0.57 -1.65 -11.03
N LEU A 35 0.23 -1.14 -11.97
CA LEU A 35 -0.18 -0.84 -13.34
C LEU A 35 0.21 -2.03 -14.20
N GLU A 36 -0.77 -2.85 -14.55
CA GLU A 36 -0.53 -4.15 -15.19
C GLU A 36 0.02 -4.02 -16.61
N GLU A 37 -0.38 -2.97 -17.32
CA GLU A 37 0.04 -2.67 -18.69
C GLU A 37 1.51 -2.25 -18.74
N GLU A 38 1.93 -1.35 -17.85
CA GLU A 38 3.32 -0.90 -17.72
C GLU A 38 4.23 -1.91 -16.97
N LYS A 39 3.66 -2.99 -16.42
CA LYS A 39 4.33 -3.89 -15.45
C LYS A 39 5.04 -3.11 -14.35
N ARG A 40 4.41 -2.04 -13.88
CA ARG A 40 5.00 -1.06 -12.96
C ARG A 40 4.32 -1.11 -11.60
N ILE A 41 5.13 -0.99 -10.56
CA ILE A 41 4.66 -0.83 -9.18
C ILE A 41 4.96 0.60 -8.74
N VAL A 42 3.94 1.32 -8.30
CA VAL A 42 4.09 2.66 -7.71
C VAL A 42 3.87 2.55 -6.21
N PHE A 43 4.90 2.93 -5.46
CA PHE A 43 4.83 3.04 -4.02
C PHE A 43 3.92 4.21 -3.62
N ILE A 44 2.97 3.97 -2.72
CA ILE A 44 2.02 5.00 -2.27
C ILE A 44 2.30 5.39 -0.83
N GLU A 45 2.33 4.42 0.09
CA GLU A 45 2.51 4.70 1.51
C GLU A 45 3.05 3.47 2.25
N LEU A 46 3.83 3.73 3.31
CA LEU A 46 4.23 2.75 4.30
C LEU A 46 4.03 3.37 5.68
N TYR A 47 3.27 2.70 6.54
CA TYR A 47 2.98 3.20 7.89
C TYR A 47 2.86 2.07 8.89
N HIS A 48 3.00 2.38 10.18
CA HIS A 48 2.78 1.41 11.25
C HIS A 48 1.29 1.37 11.66
N LYS A 49 0.77 0.19 11.99
CA LYS A 49 -0.65 -0.01 12.38
C LYS A 49 -1.14 0.85 13.54
N ASN A 50 -0.22 1.34 14.38
CA ASN A 50 -0.55 2.21 15.51
C ASN A 50 -0.65 3.70 15.11
N ASP A 51 -0.11 4.07 13.95
CA ASP A 51 -0.13 5.46 13.49
C ASP A 51 -1.52 5.80 12.92
N LYS A 52 -2.14 4.83 12.22
CA LYS A 52 -3.47 4.96 11.61
C LYS A 52 -4.16 3.61 11.55
N GLU A 53 -5.47 3.59 11.77
CA GLU A 53 -6.24 2.34 11.78
C GLU A 53 -6.46 1.78 10.36
N ASN A 54 -6.71 2.64 9.38
CA ASN A 54 -6.94 2.31 7.98
C ASN A 54 -6.17 3.27 7.04
N GLU A 55 -6.03 2.86 5.78
CA GLU A 55 -5.49 3.70 4.71
C GLU A 55 -6.39 4.88 4.36
N ASP A 56 -5.79 5.97 3.89
CA ASP A 56 -6.52 7.15 3.40
C ASP A 56 -7.05 6.88 1.98
N ARG A 57 -8.25 6.30 1.91
CA ARG A 57 -8.90 5.90 0.66
C ARG A 57 -9.19 7.08 -0.25
N GLU A 58 -9.53 8.24 0.30
CA GLU A 58 -9.80 9.44 -0.50
C GLU A 58 -8.53 9.95 -1.17
N ARG A 59 -7.40 9.98 -0.45
CA ARG A 59 -6.12 10.38 -1.04
C ARG A 59 -5.70 9.42 -2.15
N ILE A 60 -5.92 8.13 -1.96
CA ILE A 60 -5.59 7.12 -2.97
C ILE A 60 -6.47 7.32 -4.21
N LEU A 61 -7.78 7.50 -4.03
CA LEU A 61 -8.70 7.70 -5.15
C LEU A 61 -8.36 8.98 -5.94
N ARG A 62 -8.01 10.08 -5.25
CA ARG A 62 -7.68 11.34 -5.93
C ARG A 62 -6.44 11.27 -6.83
N ASN A 63 -5.48 10.41 -6.52
CA ASN A 63 -4.19 10.37 -7.22
C ASN A 63 -4.07 9.19 -8.21
N PHE A 64 -4.94 8.19 -8.11
CA PHE A 64 -4.77 6.92 -8.83
C PHE A 64 -6.08 6.39 -9.47
N THR A 65 -7.16 7.18 -9.51
CA THR A 65 -8.41 6.93 -10.26
C THR A 65 -8.70 8.11 -11.16
#